data_AF-A0A1M8ABR7-F1
#
_entry.id   AF-A0A1M8ABR7-F1
#
_cell.length_a   1.000
_cell.length_b   1.000
_cell.length_c   1.000
_cell.angle_alpha   90.00
_cell.angle_beta   90.00
_cell.angle_gamma   90.00
#
_symmetry.space_group_name_H-M   'P 1'
#
loop_
_entity.id
_entity.type
_entity.pdbx_description
1 polymer ?
#
loop_
_entity_poly.entity_id
_entity_poly.type
_entity_poly.pdbx_seq_one_letter_code
_entity_poly.pdbx_strand_id
1 'polypeptide(L)'
;MEGVAASWNAWRAAPESAHAAQCYVNEATMYAKTLAGSEEARDALSPADLWLHVRAVLDAWTAYEAQVDPQKRKERATWADVARAALGLVRNSAVDPRHAQMIGTHGRDVQRWMQTLLAFERMSDPLLLVPIRVLAQCLVNGVTSAPDTRSMLWAAHVTAEGTQPWADAILRLLSSPDERTSLAAQVFLLNCVPPGDARLRDLVHTKPARRAMEVVLHLYEAALYEETSETIPITIALVDRLFGAGLIGPLLDALGTDDDIHPAQLTLLRVLIECLHQHVQTPTAEQVDAPWVANIRPLIDRVMALSQYATNAMHQVANEGAEAQGLVRAYMGLLALFECLHWAGLRAHQDASAARTTEAAALLPLLREPAVLGATIELLRQARSFYPPKAPFAPSGASVPDGHAKSALHTSVPDDDRPGLPHLKRSALQLLGTLSFPAGPHDRAAVRDVQDHVRELGGLIDVLSLTALDELNPYIREHAVFALRNLLEQNAASQALVRELQPIPSGGT
;
A
#
# COMPACT_ATOMS: atom_id res chain seq x y z
N MET A 1 -17.25 -40.38 -1.72
CA MET A 1 -17.67 -40.16 -0.31
C MET A 1 -17.75 -41.43 0.53
N GLU A 2 -18.33 -42.53 0.05
CA GLU A 2 -18.52 -43.74 0.87
C GLU A 2 -17.23 -44.25 1.50
N GLY A 3 -16.12 -44.32 0.76
CA GLY A 3 -14.81 -44.70 1.31
C GLY A 3 -14.27 -43.74 2.39
N VAL A 4 -14.52 -42.44 2.24
CA VAL A 4 -14.16 -41.42 3.25
C VAL A 4 -14.98 -41.60 4.53
N ALA A 5 -16.28 -41.85 4.41
CA ALA A 5 -17.15 -42.09 5.56
C ALA A 5 -16.83 -43.43 6.25
N ALA A 6 -16.56 -44.49 5.49
CA ALA A 6 -16.19 -45.80 6.01
C ALA A 6 -14.87 -45.75 6.79
N SER A 7 -13.84 -45.10 6.24
CA SER A 7 -12.55 -44.92 6.92
C SER A 7 -12.65 -44.05 8.17
N TRP A 8 -13.50 -43.02 8.17
CA TRP A 8 -13.81 -42.24 9.39
C TRP A 8 -14.47 -43.10 10.46
N ASN A 9 -15.50 -43.89 10.11
CA ASN A 9 -16.18 -44.75 11.07
C ASN A 9 -15.23 -45.82 11.66
N ALA A 10 -14.36 -46.39 10.83
CA ALA A 10 -13.34 -47.33 11.26
C ALA A 10 -12.36 -46.70 12.26
N TRP A 11 -11.89 -45.48 11.98
CA TRP A 11 -11.00 -44.78 12.91
C TRP A 11 -11.72 -44.33 14.18
N ARG A 12 -12.96 -43.83 14.09
CA ARG A 12 -13.77 -43.43 15.24
C ARG A 12 -14.01 -44.57 16.22
N ALA A 13 -14.10 -45.81 15.74
CA ALA A 13 -14.21 -47.01 16.57
C ALA A 13 -12.89 -47.38 17.27
N ALA A 14 -11.74 -46.93 16.75
CA ALA A 14 -10.42 -47.20 17.30
C ALA A 14 -9.50 -45.96 17.15
N PRO A 15 -9.74 -44.88 17.92
CA PRO A 15 -9.08 -43.59 17.71
C PRO A 15 -7.56 -43.62 17.95
N GLU A 16 -7.07 -44.59 18.73
CA GLU A 16 -5.63 -44.79 18.96
C GLU A 16 -4.91 -45.49 17.77
N SER A 17 -5.67 -45.99 16.79
CA SER A 17 -5.09 -46.66 15.61
C SER A 17 -4.56 -45.65 14.60
N ALA A 18 -3.24 -45.44 14.61
CA ALA A 18 -2.55 -44.60 13.62
C ALA A 18 -2.78 -45.07 12.17
N HIS A 19 -2.92 -46.38 11.95
CA HIS A 19 -3.22 -46.93 10.63
C HIS A 19 -4.62 -46.51 10.15
N ALA A 20 -5.65 -46.64 11.00
CA ALA A 20 -7.01 -46.25 10.64
C ALA A 20 -7.12 -44.74 10.41
N ALA A 21 -6.41 -43.92 11.20
CA ALA A 21 -6.31 -42.48 10.97
C ALA A 21 -5.69 -42.17 9.61
N GLN A 22 -4.58 -42.83 9.26
CA GLN A 22 -3.91 -42.63 7.98
C GLN A 22 -4.79 -43.06 6.80
N CYS A 23 -5.57 -44.15 6.94
CA CYS A 23 -6.55 -44.54 5.94
C CYS A 23 -7.56 -43.42 5.69
N TYR A 24 -8.13 -42.83 6.75
CA TYR A 24 -9.04 -41.69 6.61
C TYR A 24 -8.36 -40.50 5.92
N VAL A 25 -7.16 -40.12 6.38
CA VAL A 25 -6.41 -38.99 5.81
C VAL A 25 -6.15 -39.19 4.30
N ASN A 26 -5.78 -40.41 3.89
CA ASN A 26 -5.52 -40.74 2.50
C ASN A 26 -6.80 -40.68 1.66
N GLU A 27 -7.88 -41.32 2.11
CA GLU A 27 -9.18 -41.34 1.43
C GLU A 27 -9.75 -39.92 1.28
N ALA A 28 -9.77 -39.14 2.37
CA ALA A 28 -10.23 -37.76 2.36
C ALA A 28 -9.36 -36.88 1.46
N THR A 29 -8.04 -37.02 1.49
CA THR A 29 -7.13 -36.23 0.65
C THR A 29 -7.27 -36.59 -0.83
N MET A 30 -7.42 -37.88 -1.16
CA MET A 30 -7.64 -38.33 -2.54
C MET A 30 -8.97 -37.79 -3.06
N TYR A 31 -10.04 -37.95 -2.29
CA TYR A 31 -11.36 -37.49 -2.70
C TYR A 31 -11.43 -35.96 -2.79
N ALA A 32 -10.77 -35.22 -1.90
CA ALA A 32 -10.64 -33.77 -2.01
C ALA A 32 -9.98 -33.35 -3.33
N LYS A 33 -8.95 -34.07 -3.81
CA LYS A 33 -8.33 -33.81 -5.12
C LYS A 33 -9.32 -34.07 -6.27
N THR A 34 -10.10 -35.14 -6.20
CA THR A 34 -11.17 -35.40 -7.17
C THR A 34 -12.19 -34.26 -7.20
N LEU A 35 -12.61 -33.78 -6.03
CA LEU A 35 -13.53 -32.65 -5.91
C LEU A 35 -12.97 -31.34 -6.45
N ALA A 36 -11.64 -31.14 -6.49
CA ALA A 36 -11.06 -29.97 -7.13
C ALA A 36 -11.12 -30.05 -8.67
N GLY A 37 -10.85 -31.24 -9.23
CA GLY A 37 -10.68 -31.43 -10.67
C GLY A 37 -11.92 -31.86 -11.45
N SER A 38 -13.03 -32.26 -10.79
CA SER A 38 -14.20 -32.82 -11.46
C SER A 38 -15.50 -32.15 -11.01
N GLU A 39 -16.20 -31.54 -11.98
CA GLU A 39 -17.54 -30.98 -11.78
C GLU A 39 -18.58 -32.08 -11.52
N GLU A 40 -18.52 -33.17 -12.29
CA GLU A 40 -19.38 -34.36 -12.10
C GLU A 40 -19.29 -34.91 -10.67
N ALA A 41 -18.08 -34.96 -10.09
CA ALA A 41 -17.89 -35.41 -8.72
C ALA A 41 -18.51 -34.48 -7.68
N ARG A 42 -18.57 -33.16 -7.96
CA ARG A 42 -19.22 -32.16 -7.11
C ARG A 42 -20.74 -32.18 -7.26
N ASP A 43 -21.25 -32.45 -8.47
CA ASP A 43 -22.67 -32.63 -8.75
C ASP A 43 -23.25 -33.87 -8.08
N ALA A 44 -22.50 -34.97 -8.12
CA ALA A 44 -22.90 -36.22 -7.46
C ALA A 44 -22.85 -36.14 -5.93
N LEU A 45 -22.22 -35.10 -5.36
CA LEU A 45 -22.06 -34.91 -3.93
C LEU A 45 -23.06 -33.90 -3.37
N SER A 46 -23.95 -34.38 -2.51
CA SER A 46 -24.80 -33.53 -1.68
C SER A 46 -23.96 -32.60 -0.79
N PRO A 47 -24.13 -31.25 -0.90
CA PRO A 47 -23.43 -30.30 -0.03
C PRO A 47 -23.76 -30.51 1.46
N ALA A 48 -25.00 -30.91 1.77
CA ALA A 48 -25.45 -31.18 3.13
C ALA A 48 -24.75 -32.40 3.74
N ASP A 49 -24.61 -33.48 2.97
CA ASP A 49 -23.97 -34.71 3.45
C ASP A 49 -22.46 -34.51 3.66
N LEU A 50 -21.82 -33.76 2.74
CA LEU A 50 -20.43 -33.35 2.93
C LEU A 50 -20.25 -32.54 4.21
N TRP A 51 -21.11 -31.55 4.43
CA TRP A 51 -21.04 -30.70 5.62
C TRP A 51 -21.23 -31.51 6.91
N LEU A 52 -22.24 -32.40 6.93
CA LEU A 52 -22.52 -33.26 8.09
C LEU A 52 -21.30 -34.13 8.45
N HIS A 53 -20.65 -34.73 7.44
CA HIS A 53 -19.43 -35.50 7.62
C HIS A 53 -18.31 -34.64 8.21
N VAL A 54 -18.00 -33.50 7.58
CA VAL A 54 -16.89 -32.64 8.00
C VAL A 54 -17.12 -32.11 9.41
N ARG A 55 -18.36 -31.70 9.73
CA ARG A 55 -18.73 -31.27 11.07
C ARG A 55 -18.51 -32.36 12.11
N ALA A 56 -18.90 -33.61 11.83
CA ALA A 56 -18.68 -34.71 12.76
C ALA A 56 -17.18 -34.93 13.07
N VAL A 57 -16.32 -34.80 12.05
CA VAL A 57 -14.86 -34.94 12.21
C VAL A 57 -14.28 -33.76 12.98
N LEU A 58 -14.63 -32.52 12.63
CA LEU A 58 -14.06 -31.33 13.27
C LEU A 58 -14.59 -31.11 14.70
N ASP A 59 -15.83 -31.50 15.00
CA ASP A 59 -16.35 -31.48 16.36
C ASP A 59 -15.64 -32.52 17.24
N ALA A 60 -15.35 -33.72 16.71
CA ALA A 60 -14.55 -34.72 17.42
C ALA A 60 -13.11 -34.24 17.66
N TRP A 61 -12.48 -33.64 16.65
CA TRP A 61 -11.15 -33.04 16.78
C TRP A 61 -11.13 -31.91 17.82
N THR A 62 -12.11 -31.00 17.78
CA THR A 62 -12.21 -29.89 18.73
C THR A 62 -12.35 -30.39 20.17
N ALA A 63 -13.15 -31.44 20.38
CA ALA A 63 -13.31 -32.07 21.69
C ALA A 63 -12.01 -32.72 22.19
N TYR A 64 -11.28 -33.40 21.31
CA TYR A 64 -9.96 -33.96 21.63
C TYR A 64 -8.96 -32.86 22.00
N GLU A 65 -8.86 -31.83 21.16
CA GLU A 65 -7.88 -30.74 21.31
C GLU A 65 -8.14 -29.87 22.56
N ALA A 66 -9.36 -29.89 23.10
CA ALA A 66 -9.71 -29.23 24.35
C ALA A 66 -9.25 -29.99 25.61
N GLN A 67 -8.96 -31.30 25.50
CA GLN A 67 -8.67 -32.18 26.64
C GLN A 67 -7.25 -32.77 26.59
N VAL A 68 -6.58 -32.68 25.44
CA VAL A 68 -5.30 -33.34 25.21
C VAL A 68 -4.17 -32.71 26.03
N ASP A 69 -3.32 -33.56 26.59
CA ASP A 69 -2.02 -33.15 27.12
C ASP A 69 -1.11 -32.66 25.97
N PRO A 70 -0.62 -31.40 26.00
CA PRO A 70 0.29 -30.88 24.99
C PRO A 70 1.53 -31.74 24.72
N GLN A 71 1.96 -32.57 25.69
CA GLN A 71 3.10 -33.49 25.54
C GLN A 71 2.83 -34.67 24.61
N LYS A 72 1.55 -35.01 24.33
CA LYS A 72 1.17 -36.08 23.40
C LYS A 72 1.29 -35.67 21.92
N ARG A 73 2.48 -35.20 21.53
CA ARG A 73 2.74 -34.59 20.22
C ARG A 73 2.39 -35.48 19.03
N LYS A 74 2.62 -36.80 19.12
CA LYS A 74 2.31 -37.75 18.03
C LYS A 74 0.81 -37.89 17.80
N GLU A 75 0.05 -38.06 18.87
CA GLU A 75 -1.42 -38.18 18.80
C GLU A 75 -2.05 -36.87 18.31
N ARG A 76 -1.57 -35.72 18.83
CA ARG A 76 -1.97 -34.39 18.34
C ARG A 76 -1.68 -34.20 16.85
N ALA A 77 -0.54 -34.67 16.36
CA ALA A 77 -0.20 -34.58 14.94
C ALA A 77 -1.19 -35.38 14.07
N THR A 78 -1.54 -36.60 14.47
CA THR A 78 -2.54 -37.42 13.78
C THR A 78 -3.89 -36.73 13.70
N TRP A 79 -4.35 -36.17 14.82
CA TRP A 79 -5.60 -35.41 14.89
C TRP A 79 -5.59 -34.14 14.04
N ALA A 80 -4.47 -33.42 14.01
CA ALA A 80 -4.29 -32.26 13.14
C ALA A 80 -4.35 -32.64 11.65
N ASP A 81 -3.75 -33.77 11.25
CA ASP A 81 -3.82 -34.28 9.88
C ASP A 81 -5.23 -34.66 9.45
N VAL A 82 -6.02 -35.23 10.37
CA VAL A 82 -7.43 -35.55 10.13
C VAL A 82 -8.26 -34.28 9.98
N ALA A 83 -8.08 -33.30 10.86
CA ALA A 83 -8.76 -32.00 10.75
C ALA A 83 -8.41 -31.29 9.42
N ARG A 84 -7.11 -31.27 9.05
CA ARG A 84 -6.63 -30.77 7.77
C ARG A 84 -7.31 -31.47 6.59
N ALA A 85 -7.40 -32.80 6.62
CA ALA A 85 -8.00 -33.58 5.54
C ALA A 85 -9.51 -33.30 5.40
N ALA A 86 -10.22 -33.18 6.53
CA ALA A 86 -11.65 -32.82 6.55
C ALA A 86 -11.90 -31.41 6.00
N LEU A 87 -11.13 -30.40 6.45
CA LEU A 87 -11.20 -29.05 5.91
C LEU A 87 -10.86 -29.01 4.40
N GLY A 88 -9.92 -29.85 3.96
CA GLY A 88 -9.55 -29.96 2.55
C GLY A 88 -10.69 -30.38 1.63
N LEU A 89 -11.63 -31.19 2.11
CA LEU A 89 -12.84 -31.56 1.38
C LEU A 89 -13.72 -30.34 1.13
N VAL A 90 -14.01 -29.56 2.18
CA VAL A 90 -14.81 -28.32 2.08
C VAL A 90 -14.12 -27.33 1.15
N ARG A 91 -12.82 -27.06 1.39
CA ARG A 91 -12.04 -26.14 0.56
C ARG A 91 -12.17 -26.44 -0.92
N ASN A 92 -11.95 -27.69 -1.32
CA ASN A 92 -11.91 -28.07 -2.72
C ASN A 92 -13.31 -28.17 -3.34
N SER A 93 -14.33 -28.52 -2.55
CA SER A 93 -15.73 -28.51 -3.01
C SER A 93 -16.25 -27.08 -3.24
N ALA A 94 -15.81 -26.11 -2.43
CA ALA A 94 -16.29 -24.72 -2.43
C ALA A 94 -15.89 -23.90 -3.67
N VAL A 95 -15.21 -24.50 -4.65
CA VAL A 95 -15.14 -23.92 -6.00
C VAL A 95 -16.53 -23.85 -6.64
N ASP A 96 -17.44 -24.77 -6.27
CA ASP A 96 -18.84 -24.78 -6.66
C ASP A 96 -19.67 -23.89 -5.73
N PRO A 97 -20.50 -22.97 -6.27
CA PRO A 97 -21.32 -22.06 -5.46
C PRO A 97 -22.24 -22.75 -4.45
N ARG A 98 -22.80 -23.93 -4.76
CA ARG A 98 -23.71 -24.65 -3.85
C ARG A 98 -22.97 -25.13 -2.61
N HIS A 99 -21.74 -25.61 -2.79
CA HIS A 99 -20.86 -26.04 -1.70
C HIS A 99 -20.31 -24.82 -0.93
N ALA A 100 -19.95 -23.73 -1.61
CA ALA A 100 -19.54 -22.48 -0.98
C ALA A 100 -20.63 -21.87 -0.09
N GLN A 101 -21.90 -21.99 -0.48
CA GLN A 101 -23.04 -21.50 0.31
C GLN A 101 -23.17 -22.22 1.66
N MET A 102 -22.69 -23.47 1.78
CA MET A 102 -22.73 -24.21 3.04
C MET A 102 -21.85 -23.57 4.11
N ILE A 103 -20.73 -22.95 3.73
CA ILE A 103 -19.84 -22.22 4.66
C ILE A 103 -20.61 -21.08 5.34
N GLY A 104 -21.40 -20.33 4.57
CA GLY A 104 -22.27 -19.28 5.12
C GLY A 104 -23.40 -19.89 5.95
N THR A 105 -24.15 -20.83 5.38
CA THR A 105 -25.31 -21.47 6.04
C THR A 105 -24.97 -22.00 7.44
N HIS A 106 -23.75 -22.50 7.61
CA HIS A 106 -23.24 -23.04 8.86
C HIS A 106 -22.17 -22.15 9.52
N GLY A 107 -22.27 -20.83 9.38
CA GLY A 107 -21.30 -19.86 9.91
C GLY A 107 -20.99 -20.02 11.40
N ARG A 108 -21.93 -20.52 12.22
CA ARG A 108 -21.68 -20.82 13.65
C ARG A 108 -20.70 -21.98 13.86
N ASP A 109 -20.72 -22.99 13.00
CA ASP A 109 -19.76 -24.10 13.05
C ASP A 109 -18.37 -23.56 12.66
N VAL A 110 -18.29 -22.75 11.59
CA VAL A 110 -17.05 -22.09 11.14
C VAL A 110 -16.47 -21.19 12.22
N GLN A 111 -17.27 -20.35 12.87
CA GLN A 111 -16.85 -19.49 13.98
C GLN A 111 -16.23 -20.29 15.13
N ARG A 112 -16.82 -21.44 15.49
CA ARG A 112 -16.30 -22.33 16.54
C ARG A 112 -14.94 -22.92 16.15
N TRP A 113 -14.80 -23.35 14.90
CA TRP A 113 -13.52 -23.87 14.40
C TRP A 113 -12.45 -22.79 14.33
N MET A 114 -12.80 -21.56 13.89
CA MET A 114 -11.91 -20.41 13.92
C MET A 114 -11.48 -20.07 15.35
N GLN A 115 -12.40 -20.03 16.31
CA GLN A 115 -12.08 -19.78 17.72
C GLN A 115 -11.09 -20.83 18.27
N THR A 116 -11.26 -22.08 17.87
CA THR A 116 -10.38 -23.19 18.26
C THR A 116 -9.00 -23.05 17.62
N LEU A 117 -8.93 -22.83 16.31
CA LEU A 117 -7.67 -22.80 15.55
C LEU A 117 -6.87 -21.51 15.75
N LEU A 118 -7.54 -20.39 15.98
CA LEU A 118 -6.93 -19.06 16.06
C LEU A 118 -6.72 -18.59 17.51
N ALA A 119 -6.75 -19.50 18.49
CA ALA A 119 -6.29 -19.19 19.84
C ALA A 119 -4.79 -18.83 19.79
N PHE A 120 -4.35 -17.86 20.60
CA PHE A 120 -3.00 -17.29 20.53
C PHE A 120 -1.89 -18.34 20.55
N GLU A 121 -1.95 -19.30 21.49
CA GLU A 121 -0.96 -20.37 21.63
C GLU A 121 -0.92 -21.33 20.42
N ARG A 122 -2.03 -21.44 19.68
CA ARG A 122 -2.20 -22.38 18.57
C ARG A 122 -1.76 -21.83 17.22
N MET A 123 -1.77 -20.49 17.06
CA MET A 123 -1.34 -19.85 15.81
C MET A 123 0.15 -20.00 15.52
N SER A 124 0.94 -20.34 16.54
CA SER A 124 2.37 -20.63 16.42
C SER A 124 2.69 -22.13 16.58
N ASP A 125 1.68 -22.99 16.78
CA ASP A 125 1.89 -24.43 16.90
C ASP A 125 2.15 -25.03 15.51
N PRO A 126 3.34 -25.60 15.23
CA PRO A 126 3.67 -26.17 13.94
C PRO A 126 2.70 -27.25 13.45
N LEU A 127 2.01 -27.94 14.36
CA LEU A 127 1.01 -28.96 14.00
C LEU A 127 -0.27 -28.34 13.43
N LEU A 128 -0.60 -27.11 13.85
CA LEU A 128 -1.86 -26.46 13.51
C LEU A 128 -1.74 -25.44 12.38
N LEU A 129 -0.52 -25.04 12.00
CA LEU A 129 -0.28 -24.12 10.87
C LEU A 129 -0.97 -24.59 9.58
N VAL A 130 -0.89 -25.89 9.25
CA VAL A 130 -1.48 -26.41 8.02
C VAL A 130 -3.02 -26.44 8.09
N PRO A 131 -3.67 -26.96 9.16
CA PRO A 131 -5.11 -26.79 9.36
C PRO A 131 -5.60 -25.33 9.29
N ILE A 132 -4.89 -24.39 9.94
CA ILE A 132 -5.21 -22.95 9.90
C ILE A 132 -5.17 -22.43 8.48
N ARG A 133 -4.11 -22.76 7.72
CA ARG A 133 -3.97 -22.38 6.31
C ARG A 133 -5.11 -22.91 5.46
N VAL A 134 -5.48 -24.19 5.63
CA VAL A 134 -6.57 -24.81 4.86
C VAL A 134 -7.90 -24.14 5.22
N LEU A 135 -8.15 -23.80 6.50
CA LEU A 135 -9.32 -23.03 6.91
C LEU A 135 -9.36 -21.65 6.23
N ALA A 136 -8.25 -20.90 6.22
CA ALA A 136 -8.19 -19.60 5.54
C ALA A 136 -8.51 -19.74 4.05
N GLN A 137 -7.97 -20.76 3.39
CA GLN A 137 -8.29 -21.07 1.98
C GLN A 137 -9.76 -21.50 1.78
N CYS A 138 -10.38 -22.19 2.74
CA CYS A 138 -11.83 -22.48 2.69
C CYS A 138 -12.63 -21.16 2.66
N LEU A 139 -12.27 -20.19 3.51
CA LEU A 139 -12.95 -18.90 3.56
C LEU A 139 -12.81 -18.16 2.23
N VAL A 140 -11.60 -18.15 1.64
CA VAL A 140 -11.35 -17.59 0.30
C VAL A 140 -12.31 -18.19 -0.72
N ASN A 141 -12.33 -19.52 -0.84
CA ASN A 141 -13.19 -20.19 -1.83
C ASN A 141 -14.67 -19.91 -1.56
N GLY A 142 -15.08 -19.87 -0.29
CA GLY A 142 -16.43 -19.54 0.13
C GLY A 142 -16.90 -18.16 -0.33
N VAL A 143 -16.02 -17.17 -0.39
CA VAL A 143 -16.37 -15.80 -0.81
C VAL A 143 -16.18 -15.54 -2.31
N THR A 144 -15.42 -16.38 -3.00
CA THR A 144 -15.13 -16.21 -4.44
C THR A 144 -16.40 -16.33 -5.27
N SER A 145 -17.21 -17.37 -5.08
CA SER A 145 -18.34 -17.71 -5.97
C SER A 145 -19.74 -17.57 -5.34
N ALA A 146 -19.84 -17.26 -4.04
CA ALA A 146 -21.13 -17.12 -3.34
C ALA A 146 -21.30 -15.72 -2.69
N PRO A 147 -22.05 -14.79 -3.34
CA PRO A 147 -22.23 -13.41 -2.86
C PRO A 147 -22.88 -13.30 -1.46
N ASP A 148 -23.81 -14.20 -1.14
CA ASP A 148 -24.47 -14.21 0.17
C ASP A 148 -23.49 -14.62 1.28
N THR A 149 -22.71 -15.68 1.03
CA THR A 149 -21.62 -16.11 1.93
C THR A 149 -20.60 -15.00 2.14
N ARG A 150 -20.22 -14.31 1.06
CA ARG A 150 -19.32 -13.14 1.12
C ARG A 150 -19.85 -12.06 2.06
N SER A 151 -21.11 -11.69 1.91
CA SER A 151 -21.74 -10.64 2.73
C SER A 151 -21.87 -11.05 4.20
N MET A 152 -22.22 -12.30 4.45
CA MET A 152 -22.28 -12.84 5.80
C MET A 152 -20.90 -12.87 6.48
N LEU A 153 -19.89 -13.43 5.81
CA LEU A 153 -18.54 -13.57 6.39
C LEU A 153 -17.88 -12.22 6.60
N TRP A 154 -18.10 -11.24 5.71
CA TRP A 154 -17.66 -9.87 5.89
C TRP A 154 -18.24 -9.24 7.17
N ALA A 155 -19.57 -9.32 7.33
CA ALA A 155 -20.25 -8.80 8.51
C ALA A 155 -19.79 -9.49 9.80
N ALA A 156 -19.55 -10.80 9.75
CA ALA A 156 -19.20 -11.60 10.91
C ALA A 156 -17.73 -11.46 11.37
N HIS A 157 -16.81 -11.15 10.44
CA HIS A 157 -15.38 -11.29 10.71
C HIS A 157 -14.50 -10.11 10.29
N VAL A 158 -15.03 -9.15 9.52
CA VAL A 158 -14.27 -7.97 9.08
C VAL A 158 -14.79 -6.71 9.75
N THR A 159 -16.12 -6.55 9.86
CA THR A 159 -16.75 -5.37 10.46
C THR A 159 -17.33 -5.60 11.85
N ALA A 160 -17.29 -6.84 12.35
CA ALA A 160 -17.82 -7.19 13.66
C ALA A 160 -17.15 -6.38 14.78
N GLU A 161 -17.95 -5.60 15.49
CA GLU A 161 -17.52 -4.84 16.65
C GLU A 161 -17.77 -5.62 17.95
N GLY A 162 -16.89 -5.44 18.94
CA GLY A 162 -17.06 -5.95 20.31
C GLY A 162 -16.02 -6.98 20.73
N THR A 163 -16.23 -7.56 21.92
CA THR A 163 -15.31 -8.49 22.59
C THR A 163 -15.51 -9.95 22.18
N GLN A 164 -16.23 -10.20 21.08
CA GLN A 164 -16.48 -11.58 20.64
C GLN A 164 -15.15 -12.26 20.29
N PRO A 165 -14.93 -13.51 20.74
CA PRO A 165 -13.65 -14.20 20.53
C PRO A 165 -13.21 -14.33 19.06
N TRP A 166 -14.17 -14.28 18.13
CA TRP A 166 -13.96 -14.39 16.68
C TRP A 166 -13.95 -13.05 15.93
N ALA A 167 -14.13 -11.90 16.61
CA ALA A 167 -14.15 -10.59 15.97
C ALA A 167 -12.79 -10.26 15.32
N ASP A 168 -11.69 -10.64 15.96
CA ASP A 168 -10.33 -10.43 15.44
C ASP A 168 -9.85 -11.58 14.52
N ALA A 169 -10.73 -12.47 14.09
CA ALA A 169 -10.29 -13.70 13.42
C ALA A 169 -9.55 -13.42 12.10
N ILE A 170 -10.00 -12.44 11.30
CA ILE A 170 -9.29 -12.04 10.07
C ILE A 170 -7.97 -11.33 10.40
N LEU A 171 -7.94 -10.47 11.42
CA LEU A 171 -6.70 -9.84 11.88
C LEU A 171 -5.66 -10.88 12.29
N ARG A 172 -6.09 -11.91 13.01
CA ARG A 172 -5.24 -13.03 13.42
C ARG A 172 -4.69 -13.81 12.23
N LEU A 173 -5.52 -14.07 11.21
CA LEU A 173 -5.06 -14.72 9.99
C LEU A 173 -4.07 -13.84 9.19
N LEU A 174 -4.33 -12.53 9.08
CA LEU A 174 -3.42 -11.57 8.44
C LEU A 174 -2.07 -11.48 9.16
N SER A 175 -2.06 -11.54 10.49
CA SER A 175 -0.85 -11.51 11.32
C SER A 175 -0.23 -12.89 11.56
N SER A 176 -0.64 -13.91 10.80
CA SER A 176 -0.08 -15.27 10.90
C SER A 176 1.42 -15.28 10.55
N PRO A 177 2.26 -16.03 11.29
CA PRO A 177 3.66 -16.23 10.92
C PRO A 177 3.82 -17.13 9.69
N ASP A 178 2.77 -17.88 9.32
CA ASP A 178 2.70 -18.61 8.07
C ASP A 178 2.26 -17.70 6.92
N GLU A 179 3.20 -17.34 6.04
CA GLU A 179 2.99 -16.43 4.91
C GLU A 179 1.82 -16.85 4.00
N ARG A 180 1.66 -18.16 3.74
CA ARG A 180 0.54 -18.66 2.92
C ARG A 180 -0.82 -18.48 3.59
N THR A 181 -0.86 -18.39 4.91
CA THR A 181 -2.08 -18.11 5.67
C THR A 181 -2.42 -16.63 5.63
N SER A 182 -1.43 -15.74 5.85
CA SER A 182 -1.65 -14.30 5.76
C SER A 182 -2.02 -13.88 4.34
N LEU A 183 -1.37 -14.47 3.33
CA LEU A 183 -1.73 -14.31 1.92
C LEU A 183 -3.17 -14.72 1.64
N ALA A 184 -3.61 -15.89 2.12
CA ALA A 184 -5.01 -16.32 1.96
C ALA A 184 -5.99 -15.34 2.62
N ALA A 185 -5.64 -14.74 3.75
CA ALA A 185 -6.46 -13.71 4.40
C ALA A 185 -6.52 -12.41 3.58
N GLN A 186 -5.42 -12.00 2.94
CA GLN A 186 -5.42 -10.86 2.00
C GLN A 186 -6.32 -11.14 0.78
N VAL A 187 -6.22 -12.34 0.18
CA VAL A 187 -7.09 -12.75 -0.93
C VAL A 187 -8.55 -12.80 -0.50
N PHE A 188 -8.84 -13.25 0.73
CA PHE A 188 -10.19 -13.22 1.28
C PHE A 188 -10.75 -11.80 1.33
N LEU A 189 -9.98 -10.82 1.84
CA LEU A 189 -10.39 -9.42 1.86
C LEU A 189 -10.64 -8.91 0.43
N LEU A 190 -9.71 -9.14 -0.49
CA LEU A 190 -9.85 -8.76 -1.90
C LEU A 190 -11.11 -9.37 -2.52
N ASN A 191 -11.37 -10.66 -2.33
CA ASN A 191 -12.55 -11.31 -2.89
C ASN A 191 -13.86 -10.83 -2.24
N CYS A 192 -13.80 -10.28 -1.02
CA CYS A 192 -14.97 -9.70 -0.36
C CYS A 192 -15.40 -8.36 -0.93
N VAL A 193 -14.49 -7.61 -1.56
CA VAL A 193 -14.73 -6.24 -2.02
C VAL A 193 -14.45 -6.09 -3.51
N PRO A 194 -15.27 -6.67 -4.42
CA PRO A 194 -15.09 -6.47 -5.86
C PRO A 194 -15.10 -4.98 -6.24
N PRO A 195 -14.60 -4.60 -7.43
CA PRO A 195 -14.61 -3.21 -7.88
C PRO A 195 -16.02 -2.59 -7.80
N GLY A 196 -16.13 -1.41 -7.19
CA GLY A 196 -17.41 -0.70 -7.00
C GLY A 196 -18.28 -1.21 -5.84
N ASP A 197 -17.83 -2.20 -5.06
CA ASP A 197 -18.61 -2.73 -3.93
C ASP A 197 -18.71 -1.74 -2.77
N ALA A 198 -19.91 -1.59 -2.20
CA ALA A 198 -20.17 -0.66 -1.11
C ALA A 198 -19.35 -0.96 0.16
N ARG A 199 -18.95 -2.22 0.37
CA ARG A 199 -18.12 -2.66 1.51
C ARG A 199 -16.73 -2.06 1.54
N LEU A 200 -16.22 -1.53 0.41
CA LEU A 200 -14.96 -0.77 0.40
C LEU A 200 -14.98 0.38 1.42
N ARG A 201 -16.15 0.98 1.65
CA ARG A 201 -16.34 2.04 2.65
C ARG A 201 -16.08 1.56 4.07
N ASP A 202 -16.32 0.28 4.36
CA ASP A 202 -16.13 -0.26 5.70
C ASP A 202 -14.63 -0.28 6.08
N LEU A 203 -13.73 -0.54 5.13
CA LEU A 203 -12.27 -0.48 5.30
C LEU A 203 -11.78 0.92 5.72
N VAL A 204 -12.59 1.95 5.50
CA VAL A 204 -12.29 3.33 5.91
C VAL A 204 -13.00 3.68 7.20
N HIS A 205 -14.31 3.41 7.28
CA HIS A 205 -15.16 4.01 8.31
C HIS A 205 -15.38 3.11 9.52
N THR A 206 -15.20 1.80 9.41
CA THR A 206 -15.32 0.89 10.56
C THR A 206 -13.95 0.64 11.17
N LYS A 207 -13.86 0.71 12.50
CA LYS A 207 -12.59 0.51 13.22
C LYS A 207 -12.00 -0.89 12.97
N PRO A 208 -12.78 -1.99 13.01
CA PRO A 208 -12.23 -3.33 12.79
C PRO A 208 -11.67 -3.53 11.37
N ALA A 209 -12.40 -3.12 10.33
CA ALA A 209 -11.96 -3.30 8.95
C ALA A 209 -10.79 -2.37 8.59
N ARG A 210 -10.78 -1.14 9.13
CA ARG A 210 -9.63 -0.23 8.99
C ARG A 210 -8.36 -0.81 9.59
N ARG A 211 -8.45 -1.45 10.77
CA ARG A 211 -7.31 -2.16 11.35
C ARG A 211 -6.83 -3.32 10.47
N ALA A 212 -7.73 -3.99 9.76
CA ALA A 212 -7.34 -5.03 8.79
C ALA A 212 -6.58 -4.41 7.61
N MET A 213 -7.04 -3.26 7.11
CA MET A 213 -6.33 -2.50 6.07
C MET A 213 -4.95 -2.02 6.55
N GLU A 214 -4.84 -1.53 7.79
CA GLU A 214 -3.54 -1.18 8.40
C GLU A 214 -2.58 -2.37 8.36
N VAL A 215 -3.02 -3.57 8.78
CA VAL A 215 -2.17 -4.77 8.75
C VAL A 215 -1.77 -5.13 7.32
N VAL A 216 -2.68 -5.03 6.34
CA VAL A 216 -2.35 -5.25 4.91
C VAL A 216 -1.25 -4.30 4.44
N LEU A 217 -1.31 -3.01 4.80
CA LEU A 217 -0.26 -2.05 4.47
C LEU A 217 1.08 -2.43 5.12
N HIS A 218 1.09 -2.84 6.39
CA HIS A 218 2.33 -3.29 7.03
C HIS A 218 2.93 -4.54 6.35
N LEU A 219 2.08 -5.47 5.86
CA LEU A 219 2.54 -6.64 5.11
C LEU A 219 3.18 -6.23 3.78
N TYR A 220 2.70 -5.19 3.12
CA TYR A 220 3.31 -4.66 1.90
C TYR A 220 4.74 -4.17 2.14
N GLU A 221 5.00 -3.39 3.21
CA GLU A 221 6.37 -2.93 3.53
C GLU A 221 7.31 -4.11 3.79
N ALA A 222 6.84 -5.14 4.49
CA ALA A 222 7.64 -6.35 4.73
C ALA A 222 7.96 -7.07 3.40
N ALA A 223 6.98 -7.15 2.50
CA ALA A 223 7.10 -7.81 1.21
C ALA A 223 8.08 -7.11 0.24
N LEU A 224 8.36 -5.81 0.40
CA LEU A 224 9.33 -5.09 -0.44
C LEU A 224 10.76 -5.64 -0.34
N TYR A 225 11.07 -6.36 0.74
CA TYR A 225 12.38 -6.99 0.94
C TYR A 225 12.47 -8.42 0.38
N GLU A 226 11.40 -8.92 -0.23
CA GLU A 226 11.28 -10.28 -0.75
C GLU A 226 11.11 -10.25 -2.28
N GLU A 227 12.00 -10.92 -3.03
CA GLU A 227 12.02 -10.85 -4.50
C GLU A 227 10.76 -11.39 -5.20
N THR A 228 9.96 -12.24 -4.53
CA THR A 228 8.86 -13.00 -5.16
C THR A 228 7.55 -12.94 -4.37
N SER A 229 7.35 -11.92 -3.54
CA SER A 229 6.18 -11.86 -2.65
C SER A 229 4.87 -11.66 -3.42
N GLU A 230 3.89 -12.55 -3.20
CA GLU A 230 2.54 -12.46 -3.76
C GLU A 230 1.66 -11.41 -3.03
N THR A 231 2.13 -10.88 -1.90
CA THR A 231 1.46 -9.82 -1.11
C THR A 231 1.36 -8.49 -1.87
N ILE A 232 2.40 -8.13 -2.62
CA ILE A 232 2.50 -6.87 -3.37
C ILE A 232 1.31 -6.68 -4.34
N PRO A 233 1.06 -7.60 -5.30
CA PRO A 233 -0.03 -7.42 -6.27
C PRO A 233 -1.42 -7.41 -5.62
N ILE A 234 -1.63 -8.14 -4.53
CA ILE A 234 -2.92 -8.15 -3.82
C ILE A 234 -3.16 -6.81 -3.12
N THR A 235 -2.14 -6.26 -2.48
CA THR A 235 -2.25 -4.96 -1.81
C THR A 235 -2.48 -3.83 -2.81
N ILE A 236 -1.76 -3.83 -3.94
CA ILE A 236 -2.00 -2.89 -5.04
C ILE A 236 -3.44 -3.02 -5.54
N ALA A 237 -3.94 -4.23 -5.78
CA ALA A 237 -5.32 -4.43 -6.23
C ALA A 237 -6.38 -3.94 -5.23
N LEU A 238 -6.14 -4.06 -3.92
CA LEU A 238 -7.02 -3.51 -2.88
C LEU A 238 -7.01 -1.97 -2.89
N VAL A 239 -5.83 -1.36 -2.95
CA VAL A 239 -5.67 0.11 -2.98
C VAL A 239 -6.23 0.69 -4.28
N ASP A 240 -6.05 0.03 -5.42
CA ASP A 240 -6.63 0.44 -6.69
C ASP A 240 -8.17 0.42 -6.66
N ARG A 241 -8.78 -0.55 -5.97
CA ARG A 241 -10.24 -0.55 -5.76
C ARG A 241 -10.72 0.59 -4.86
N LEU A 242 -9.94 0.95 -3.83
CA LEU A 242 -10.21 2.13 -3.00
C LEU A 242 -10.07 3.41 -3.82
N PHE A 243 -9.08 3.49 -4.71
CA PHE A 243 -8.93 4.59 -5.66
C PHE A 243 -10.13 4.68 -6.60
N GLY A 244 -10.54 3.57 -7.23
CA GLY A 244 -11.75 3.52 -8.08
C GLY A 244 -13.04 3.92 -7.35
N ALA A 245 -13.08 3.80 -6.01
CA ALA A 245 -14.20 4.21 -5.17
C ALA A 245 -14.08 5.64 -4.59
N GLY A 246 -12.97 6.36 -4.84
CA GLY A 246 -12.75 7.72 -4.33
C GLY A 246 -12.44 7.76 -2.83
N LEU A 247 -11.85 6.70 -2.27
CA LEU A 247 -11.70 6.50 -0.83
C LEU A 247 -10.28 6.71 -0.30
N ILE A 248 -9.33 7.12 -1.14
CA ILE A 248 -7.92 7.29 -0.73
C ILE A 248 -7.76 8.39 0.32
N GLY A 249 -8.31 9.59 0.06
CA GLY A 249 -8.25 10.69 1.03
C GLY A 249 -8.89 10.34 2.37
N PRO A 250 -10.16 9.88 2.38
CA PRO A 250 -10.82 9.41 3.60
C PRO A 250 -10.03 8.33 4.36
N LEU A 251 -9.38 7.40 3.66
CA LEU A 251 -8.53 6.39 4.30
C LEU A 251 -7.26 7.02 4.89
N LEU A 252 -6.60 7.92 4.16
CA LEU A 252 -5.41 8.62 4.63
C LEU A 252 -5.68 9.34 5.96
N ASP A 253 -6.79 10.07 6.05
CA ASP A 253 -7.20 10.80 7.26
C ASP A 253 -7.62 9.85 8.39
N ALA A 254 -8.18 8.69 8.06
CA ALA A 254 -8.57 7.71 9.06
C ALA A 254 -7.38 6.92 9.65
N LEU A 255 -6.24 6.87 8.95
CA LEU A 255 -5.03 6.16 9.35
C LEU A 255 -4.08 6.98 10.25
N GLY A 256 -4.25 8.30 10.33
CA GLY A 256 -3.37 9.17 11.10
C GLY A 256 -3.86 10.61 11.15
N THR A 257 -3.22 11.44 11.97
CA THR A 257 -3.56 12.85 12.14
C THR A 257 -2.92 13.75 11.08
N ASP A 258 -3.27 15.03 11.12
CA ASP A 258 -2.82 16.00 10.12
C ASP A 258 -1.39 16.51 10.32
N ASP A 259 -0.93 16.51 11.56
CA ASP A 259 0.30 17.19 11.99
C ASP A 259 1.58 16.33 11.79
N ASP A 260 1.42 15.07 11.37
CA ASP A 260 2.51 14.11 11.14
C ASP A 260 2.07 13.09 10.09
N ILE A 261 3.02 12.31 9.55
CA ILE A 261 2.69 11.16 8.71
C ILE A 261 2.97 9.85 9.44
N HIS A 262 1.90 9.09 9.67
CA HIS A 262 2.00 7.75 10.26
C HIS A 262 2.58 6.74 9.27
N PRO A 263 3.23 5.65 9.74
CA PRO A 263 3.76 4.61 8.86
C PRO A 263 2.73 4.04 7.89
N ALA A 264 1.50 3.76 8.35
CA ALA A 264 0.43 3.27 7.49
C ALA A 264 0.00 4.29 6.41
N GLN A 265 -0.03 5.59 6.73
CA GLN A 265 -0.28 6.65 5.74
C GLN A 265 0.83 6.70 4.69
N LEU A 266 2.09 6.63 5.12
CA LEU A 266 3.23 6.62 4.20
C LEU A 266 3.19 5.41 3.27
N THR A 267 2.89 4.23 3.80
CA THR A 267 2.75 3.01 2.98
C THR A 267 1.57 3.10 2.02
N LEU A 268 0.42 3.63 2.46
CA LEU A 268 -0.72 3.87 1.56
C LEU A 268 -0.31 4.75 0.37
N LEU A 269 0.41 5.85 0.62
CA LEU A 269 0.89 6.72 -0.45
C LEU A 269 1.88 6.01 -1.38
N ARG A 270 2.77 5.17 -0.85
CA ARG A 270 3.70 4.37 -1.66
C ARG A 270 2.98 3.37 -2.57
N VAL A 271 2.00 2.63 -2.04
CA VAL A 271 1.18 1.73 -2.85
C VAL A 271 0.36 2.53 -3.87
N LEU A 272 -0.13 3.71 -3.49
CA LEU A 272 -0.84 4.59 -4.40
C LEU A 272 0.03 5.05 -5.57
N ILE A 273 1.31 5.35 -5.36
CA ILE A 273 2.24 5.71 -6.45
C ILE A 273 2.29 4.59 -7.51
N GLU A 274 2.36 3.33 -7.10
CA GLU A 274 2.31 2.18 -8.02
C GLU A 274 0.99 2.16 -8.82
N CYS A 275 -0.14 2.40 -8.14
CA CYS A 275 -1.45 2.48 -8.80
C CYS A 275 -1.48 3.62 -9.82
N LEU A 276 -1.06 4.83 -9.43
CA LEU A 276 -1.05 6.02 -10.28
C LEU A 276 -0.14 5.83 -11.50
N HIS A 277 1.01 5.20 -11.32
CA HIS A 277 1.92 4.86 -12.41
C HIS A 277 1.26 3.90 -13.41
N GLN A 278 0.58 2.85 -12.94
CA GLN A 278 -0.20 1.95 -13.80
C GLN A 278 -1.30 2.70 -14.58
N HIS A 279 -2.02 3.61 -13.93
CA HIS A 279 -3.02 4.44 -14.61
C HIS A 279 -2.41 5.41 -15.64
N VAL A 280 -1.21 5.92 -15.41
CA VAL A 280 -0.51 6.79 -16.38
C VAL A 280 -0.01 6.01 -17.59
N GLN A 281 0.37 4.74 -17.41
CA GLN A 281 0.81 3.87 -18.50
C GLN A 281 -0.34 3.23 -19.28
N THR A 282 -1.51 3.08 -18.66
CA THR A 282 -2.67 2.49 -19.33
C THR A 282 -3.11 3.38 -20.50
N PRO A 283 -3.20 2.83 -21.74
CA PRO A 283 -3.62 3.60 -22.89
C PRO A 283 -4.98 4.23 -22.67
N THR A 284 -5.11 5.47 -23.08
CA THR A 284 -6.29 6.24 -22.68
C THR A 284 -7.60 5.83 -23.34
N ALA A 285 -7.55 4.97 -24.36
CA ALA A 285 -8.73 4.37 -24.97
C ALA A 285 -9.34 3.24 -24.12
N GLU A 286 -8.56 2.68 -23.19
CA GLU A 286 -8.92 1.49 -22.39
C GLU A 286 -9.36 1.85 -20.96
N GLN A 287 -9.39 3.13 -20.62
CA GLN A 287 -9.62 3.57 -19.25
C GLN A 287 -11.06 3.90 -18.94
N VAL A 288 -11.47 3.48 -17.75
CA VAL A 288 -12.71 3.89 -17.10
C VAL A 288 -12.45 5.22 -16.37
N ASP A 289 -13.41 6.13 -16.43
CA ASP A 289 -13.31 7.39 -15.68
C ASP A 289 -13.29 7.08 -14.17
N ALA A 290 -12.15 7.36 -13.55
CA ALA A 290 -11.90 7.13 -12.13
C ALA A 290 -12.05 8.44 -11.35
N PRO A 291 -12.41 8.42 -10.06
CA PRO A 291 -12.67 9.63 -9.27
C PRO A 291 -11.36 10.32 -8.84
N TRP A 292 -10.59 10.80 -9.82
CA TRP A 292 -9.27 11.43 -9.63
C TRP A 292 -9.33 12.63 -8.70
N VAL A 293 -10.29 13.55 -8.89
CA VAL A 293 -10.40 14.74 -8.03
C VAL A 293 -10.66 14.34 -6.57
N ALA A 294 -11.55 13.39 -6.33
CA ALA A 294 -11.88 12.93 -4.98
C ALA A 294 -10.67 12.31 -4.25
N ASN A 295 -9.79 11.62 -4.97
CA ASN A 295 -8.59 11.01 -4.38
C ASN A 295 -7.44 11.99 -4.22
N ILE A 296 -7.22 12.90 -5.17
CA ILE A 296 -6.03 13.76 -5.21
C ILE A 296 -6.23 15.06 -4.43
N ARG A 297 -7.45 15.62 -4.38
CA ARG A 297 -7.71 16.88 -3.66
C ARG A 297 -7.26 16.83 -2.18
N PRO A 298 -7.57 15.76 -1.41
CA PRO A 298 -7.09 15.66 -0.03
C PRO A 298 -5.56 15.57 0.08
N LEU A 299 -4.88 15.03 -0.93
CA LEU A 299 -3.41 15.00 -0.96
C LEU A 299 -2.80 16.39 -1.19
N ILE A 300 -3.47 17.23 -1.99
CA ILE A 300 -3.07 18.64 -2.17
C ILE A 300 -3.14 19.36 -0.82
N ASP A 301 -4.27 19.23 -0.11
CA ASP A 301 -4.46 19.85 1.21
C ASP A 301 -3.40 19.34 2.21
N ARG A 302 -3.06 18.05 2.16
CA ARG A 302 -1.97 17.46 2.96
C ARG A 302 -0.60 18.03 2.61
N VAL A 303 -0.27 18.22 1.34
CA VAL A 303 1.00 18.85 0.91
C VAL A 303 1.11 20.25 1.50
N MET A 304 0.03 21.03 1.45
CA MET A 304 0.00 22.39 2.02
C MET A 304 0.32 22.37 3.51
N ALA A 305 -0.41 21.55 4.29
CA ALA A 305 -0.22 21.46 5.73
C ALA A 305 1.18 20.97 6.11
N LEU A 306 1.64 19.88 5.48
CA LEU A 306 2.92 19.26 5.81
C LEU A 306 4.11 20.10 5.34
N SER A 307 3.96 20.87 4.25
CA SER A 307 4.98 21.83 3.80
C SER A 307 5.14 22.97 4.81
N GLN A 308 4.03 23.48 5.33
CA GLN A 308 4.06 24.52 6.37
C GLN A 308 4.73 24.01 7.64
N TYR A 309 4.38 22.79 8.08
CA TYR A 309 5.02 22.15 9.22
C TYR A 309 6.53 21.98 9.00
N ALA A 310 6.93 21.40 7.86
CA ALA A 310 8.33 21.14 7.55
C ALA A 310 9.16 22.43 7.48
N THR A 311 8.61 23.49 6.88
CA THR A 311 9.24 24.83 6.85
C THR A 311 9.48 25.36 8.26
N ASN A 312 8.48 25.30 9.13
CA ASN A 312 8.60 25.75 10.52
C ASN A 312 9.63 24.91 11.29
N ALA A 313 9.60 23.59 11.12
CA ALA A 313 10.53 22.67 11.76
C ALA A 313 11.97 22.90 11.29
N MET A 314 12.21 23.12 9.99
CA MET A 314 13.52 23.50 9.46
C MET A 314 14.03 24.80 10.09
N HIS A 315 13.16 25.80 10.25
CA HIS A 315 13.53 27.06 10.88
C HIS A 315 13.90 26.90 12.37
N GLN A 316 13.13 26.10 13.12
CA GLN A 316 13.42 25.81 14.53
C GLN A 316 14.72 25.01 14.69
N VAL A 317 14.95 23.98 13.88
CA VAL A 317 16.19 23.20 13.93
C VAL A 317 17.40 24.09 13.59
N ALA A 318 17.29 24.95 12.57
CA ALA A 318 18.39 25.80 12.14
C ALA A 318 18.73 26.93 13.13
N ASN A 319 17.73 27.52 13.78
CA ASN A 319 17.91 28.73 14.60
C ASN A 319 17.87 28.47 16.10
N GLU A 320 17.18 27.41 16.54
CA GLU A 320 16.90 27.12 17.96
C GLU A 320 17.53 25.81 18.43
N GLY A 321 18.15 25.02 17.53
CA GLY A 321 18.80 23.76 17.87
C GLY A 321 17.83 22.65 18.31
N ALA A 322 16.57 22.73 17.88
CA ALA A 322 15.54 21.73 18.18
C ALA A 322 15.84 20.36 17.55
N GLU A 323 15.21 19.29 18.08
CA GLU A 323 15.34 17.94 17.51
C GLU A 323 14.63 17.80 16.15
N ALA A 324 15.27 17.12 15.20
CA ALA A 324 14.75 16.95 13.83
C ALA A 324 13.83 15.74 13.63
N GLN A 325 13.39 15.03 14.69
CA GLN A 325 12.65 13.76 14.53
C GLN A 325 11.34 13.90 13.73
N GLY A 326 10.56 14.95 14.01
CA GLY A 326 9.34 15.25 13.25
C GLY A 326 9.61 15.69 11.81
N LEU A 327 10.73 16.39 11.59
CA LEU A 327 11.14 16.85 10.26
C LEU A 327 11.46 15.69 9.31
N VAL A 328 12.10 14.62 9.79
CA VAL A 328 12.41 13.44 8.96
C VAL A 328 11.14 12.74 8.49
N ARG A 329 10.14 12.59 9.36
CA ARG A 329 8.85 11.98 8.97
C ARG A 329 8.08 12.87 8.01
N ALA A 330 7.98 14.16 8.30
CA ALA A 330 7.36 15.13 7.39
C ALA A 330 8.01 15.13 6.00
N TYR A 331 9.34 15.05 5.94
CA TYR A 331 10.07 14.89 4.70
C TYR A 331 9.67 13.63 3.92
N MET A 332 9.66 12.46 4.57
CA MET A 332 9.26 11.21 3.91
C MET A 332 7.82 11.27 3.37
N GLY A 333 6.92 11.90 4.12
CA GLY A 333 5.55 12.13 3.67
C GLY A 333 5.46 13.08 2.49
N LEU A 334 6.16 14.21 2.55
CA LEU A 334 6.22 15.17 1.44
C LEU A 334 6.76 14.53 0.17
N LEU A 335 7.79 13.69 0.25
CA LEU A 335 8.30 12.97 -0.92
C LEU A 335 7.21 12.12 -1.59
N ALA A 336 6.52 11.29 -0.82
CA ALA A 336 5.47 10.41 -1.34
C ALA A 336 4.29 11.21 -1.90
N LEU A 337 3.88 12.29 -1.21
CA LEU A 337 2.80 13.17 -1.67
C LEU A 337 3.18 13.90 -2.97
N PHE A 338 4.37 14.50 -3.05
CA PHE A 338 4.82 15.16 -4.28
C PHE A 338 4.89 14.19 -5.46
N GLU A 339 5.32 12.96 -5.22
CA GLU A 339 5.33 11.93 -6.26
C GLU A 339 3.92 11.54 -6.71
N CYS A 340 2.97 11.39 -5.78
CA CYS A 340 1.55 11.21 -6.12
C CYS A 340 1.02 12.35 -6.98
N LEU A 341 1.25 13.61 -6.57
CA LEU A 341 0.81 14.79 -7.31
C LEU A 341 1.50 14.92 -8.67
N HIS A 342 2.77 14.52 -8.77
CA HIS A 342 3.50 14.50 -10.03
C HIS A 342 2.88 13.52 -11.03
N TRP A 343 2.64 12.27 -10.62
CA TRP A 343 1.98 11.28 -11.48
C TRP A 343 0.55 11.69 -11.85
N ALA A 344 -0.21 12.23 -10.90
CA ALA A 344 -1.54 12.77 -11.16
C ALA A 344 -1.51 13.95 -12.16
N GLY A 345 -0.50 14.83 -12.06
CA GLY A 345 -0.27 15.90 -13.01
C GLY A 345 0.08 15.38 -14.41
N LEU A 346 0.97 14.39 -14.51
CA LEU A 346 1.30 13.75 -15.80
C LEU A 346 0.06 13.13 -16.45
N ARG A 347 -0.77 12.46 -15.66
CA ARG A 347 -2.05 11.91 -16.14
C ARG A 347 -2.96 13.02 -16.67
N ALA A 348 -3.13 14.07 -15.88
CA ALA A 348 -3.99 15.20 -16.24
C ALA A 348 -3.52 15.87 -17.54
N HIS A 349 -2.20 15.95 -17.76
CA HIS A 349 -1.61 16.40 -19.02
C HIS A 349 -1.94 15.50 -20.21
N GLN A 350 -1.85 14.17 -20.07
CA GLN A 350 -2.20 13.23 -21.15
C GLN A 350 -3.66 13.40 -21.59
N ASP A 351 -4.58 13.56 -20.62
CA ASP A 351 -6.01 13.69 -20.91
C ASP A 351 -6.35 15.06 -21.51
N ALA A 352 -5.81 16.14 -20.94
CA ALA A 352 -6.00 17.49 -21.45
C ALA A 352 -5.39 17.67 -22.85
N SER A 353 -4.23 17.04 -23.14
CA SER A 353 -3.62 17.09 -24.48
C SER A 353 -4.46 16.40 -25.53
N ALA A 354 -5.15 15.33 -25.14
CA ALA A 354 -6.13 14.64 -25.98
C ALA A 354 -7.49 15.37 -26.08
N ALA A 355 -7.59 16.60 -25.57
CA ALA A 355 -8.81 17.42 -25.53
C ALA A 355 -10.01 16.70 -24.87
N ARG A 356 -9.74 15.83 -23.89
CA ARG A 356 -10.78 15.13 -23.15
C ARG A 356 -11.21 15.90 -21.92
N THR A 357 -12.50 15.82 -21.62
CA THR A 357 -13.09 16.32 -20.37
C THR A 357 -13.26 15.13 -19.44
N THR A 358 -12.21 14.77 -18.71
CA THR A 358 -12.19 13.69 -17.71
C THR A 358 -11.97 14.24 -16.30
N GLU A 359 -12.27 13.44 -15.28
CA GLU A 359 -11.92 13.73 -13.89
C GLU A 359 -10.41 14.02 -13.73
N ALA A 360 -9.56 13.27 -14.44
CA ALA A 360 -8.12 13.52 -14.39
C ALA A 360 -7.72 14.87 -15.01
N ALA A 361 -8.30 15.27 -16.15
CA ALA A 361 -8.01 16.57 -16.76
C ALA A 361 -8.39 17.74 -15.84
N ALA A 362 -9.44 17.57 -15.02
CA ALA A 362 -9.87 18.56 -14.03
C ALA A 362 -8.86 18.78 -12.89
N LEU A 363 -7.84 17.93 -12.74
CA LEU A 363 -6.78 18.13 -11.75
C LEU A 363 -5.81 19.26 -12.08
N LEU A 364 -5.56 19.56 -13.36
CA LEU A 364 -4.60 20.61 -13.74
C LEU A 364 -4.87 21.97 -13.08
N PRO A 365 -6.10 22.54 -13.15
CA PRO A 365 -6.37 23.81 -12.48
C PRO A 365 -6.22 23.71 -10.95
N LEU A 366 -6.57 22.58 -10.33
CA LEU A 366 -6.42 22.38 -8.89
C LEU A 366 -4.95 22.35 -8.47
N LEU A 367 -4.10 21.63 -9.20
CA LEU A 367 -2.67 21.53 -8.90
C LEU A 367 -1.93 22.86 -9.17
N ARG A 368 -2.48 23.71 -10.05
CA ARG A 368 -1.93 25.02 -10.41
C ARG A 368 -2.48 26.16 -9.55
N GLU A 369 -3.29 25.87 -8.53
CA GLU A 369 -3.79 26.90 -7.63
C GLU A 369 -2.62 27.66 -6.99
N PRO A 370 -2.71 29.00 -6.83
CA PRO A 370 -1.65 29.83 -6.26
C PRO A 370 -1.11 29.34 -4.91
N ALA A 371 -1.98 28.74 -4.10
CA ALA A 371 -1.64 28.16 -2.81
C ALA A 371 -0.63 27.01 -2.95
N VAL A 372 -0.89 26.06 -3.86
CA VAL A 372 -0.05 24.88 -4.12
C VAL A 372 1.33 25.30 -4.62
N LEU A 373 1.36 26.24 -5.57
CA LEU A 373 2.60 26.82 -6.08
C LEU A 373 3.36 27.53 -4.97
N GLY A 374 2.66 28.30 -4.13
CA GLY A 374 3.22 29.00 -2.98
C GLY A 374 3.91 28.07 -1.99
N ALA A 375 3.22 27.01 -1.54
CA ALA A 375 3.80 26.02 -0.65
C ALA A 375 5.00 25.31 -1.26
N THR A 376 4.92 24.94 -2.55
CA THR A 376 6.01 24.24 -3.24
C THR A 376 7.27 25.11 -3.34
N ILE A 377 7.12 26.40 -3.67
CA ILE A 377 8.24 27.35 -3.78
C ILE A 377 8.82 27.65 -2.41
N GLU A 378 7.98 27.90 -1.41
CA GLU A 378 8.43 28.20 -0.06
C GLU A 378 9.20 27.01 0.53
N LEU A 379 8.67 25.80 0.38
CA LEU A 379 9.37 24.59 0.81
C LEU A 379 10.72 24.42 0.10
N LEU A 380 10.78 24.66 -1.21
CA LEU A 380 12.01 24.57 -2.00
C LEU A 380 13.07 25.56 -1.48
N ARG A 381 12.66 26.81 -1.22
CA ARG A 381 13.51 27.87 -0.68
C ARG A 381 14.04 27.50 0.70
N GLN A 382 13.16 27.04 1.58
CA GLN A 382 13.51 26.68 2.96
C GLN A 382 14.40 25.45 3.00
N ALA A 383 14.10 24.41 2.21
CA ALA A 383 14.96 23.23 2.08
C ALA A 383 16.36 23.58 1.55
N ARG A 384 16.47 24.55 0.62
CA ARG A 384 17.77 25.05 0.16
C ARG A 384 18.52 25.79 1.26
N SER A 385 17.85 26.65 2.01
CA SER A 385 18.47 27.40 3.12
C SER A 385 18.92 26.47 4.26
N PHE A 386 18.08 25.48 4.58
CA PHE A 386 18.30 24.52 5.65
C PHE A 386 19.52 23.63 5.37
N TYR A 387 19.63 23.11 4.14
CA TYR A 387 20.75 22.28 3.72
C TYR A 387 21.29 22.76 2.35
N PRO A 388 22.22 23.74 2.33
CA PRO A 388 22.72 24.34 1.10
C PRO A 388 23.48 23.35 0.19
N PRO A 389 23.52 23.59 -1.14
CA PRO A 389 24.27 22.74 -2.08
C PRO A 389 25.75 22.65 -1.71
N LYS A 390 26.35 21.46 -1.87
CA LYS A 390 27.80 21.28 -1.74
C LYS A 390 28.47 21.27 -3.10
N ALA A 391 29.33 22.26 -3.33
CA ALA A 391 30.13 22.31 -4.55
C ALA A 391 31.17 21.18 -4.55
N PRO A 392 31.32 20.43 -5.66
CA PRO A 392 32.30 19.35 -5.77
C PRO A 392 33.76 19.82 -5.81
N PHE A 393 33.96 21.13 -5.91
CA PHE A 393 35.27 21.76 -6.00
C PHE A 393 35.48 22.74 -4.83
N ALA A 394 35.42 22.22 -3.61
CA ALA A 394 35.82 23.01 -2.44
C ALA A 394 37.35 23.14 -2.40
N PRO A 395 37.91 24.35 -2.20
CA PRO A 395 39.35 24.52 -2.09
C PRO A 395 39.86 23.79 -0.85
N SER A 396 40.70 22.77 -1.02
CA SER A 396 41.34 22.09 0.10
C SER A 396 42.23 23.08 0.87
N GLY A 397 42.13 23.08 2.20
CA GLY A 397 42.99 23.91 3.07
C GLY A 397 44.48 23.56 3.02
N ALA A 398 44.88 22.56 2.22
CA ALA A 398 46.27 22.17 2.05
C ALA A 398 47.01 23.14 1.11
N SER A 399 48.23 23.55 1.50
CA SER A 399 49.16 24.25 0.62
C SER A 399 49.64 23.29 -0.47
N VAL A 400 49.32 23.58 -1.73
CA VAL A 400 49.81 22.81 -2.89
C VAL A 400 50.69 23.73 -3.74
N PRO A 401 51.83 23.26 -4.28
CA PRO A 401 52.73 24.07 -5.11
C PRO A 401 52.06 24.61 -6.38
N ASP A 402 52.53 25.77 -6.83
CA ASP A 402 51.98 26.55 -7.95
C ASP A 402 51.77 25.72 -9.23
N GLY A 403 50.54 25.74 -9.75
CA GLY A 403 50.18 25.19 -11.07
C GLY A 403 49.06 24.13 -11.10
N HIS A 404 48.58 23.65 -9.95
CA HIS A 404 47.51 22.65 -9.89
C HIS A 404 46.24 23.17 -9.21
N ALA A 405 45.09 23.05 -9.88
CA ALA A 405 43.79 23.39 -9.29
C ALA A 405 43.49 22.44 -8.12
N LYS A 406 43.16 23.03 -6.95
CA LYS A 406 42.69 22.30 -5.77
C LYS A 406 41.32 21.68 -6.06
N SER A 407 41.31 20.45 -6.56
CA SER A 407 40.10 19.63 -6.60
C SER A 407 40.31 18.43 -5.71
N ALA A 408 39.88 18.53 -4.45
CA ALA A 408 39.62 17.32 -3.68
C ALA A 408 38.34 16.74 -4.27
N LEU A 409 38.43 15.60 -4.97
CA LEU A 409 37.27 14.83 -5.46
C LEU A 409 36.37 14.29 -4.32
N HIS A 410 36.69 14.61 -3.08
CA HIS A 410 35.97 14.21 -1.88
C HIS A 410 35.96 15.36 -0.89
N THR A 411 34.82 16.01 -0.72
CA THR A 411 34.58 16.84 0.45
C THR A 411 34.45 15.92 1.67
N SER A 412 35.16 16.25 2.76
CA SER A 412 34.89 15.61 4.05
C SER A 412 33.43 15.89 4.42
N VAL A 413 32.66 14.84 4.75
CA VAL A 413 31.30 14.99 5.27
C VAL A 413 31.40 15.94 6.48
N PRO A 414 30.80 17.14 6.44
CA PRO A 414 30.75 18.00 7.61
C PRO A 414 30.06 17.24 8.73
N ASP A 415 30.53 17.45 9.95
CA ASP A 415 29.86 17.06 11.19
C ASP A 415 28.62 17.96 11.35
N ASP A 416 27.62 17.73 10.49
CA ASP A 416 26.35 18.43 10.46
C ASP A 416 25.25 17.44 10.83
N ASP A 417 24.77 17.56 12.06
CA ASP A 417 23.74 16.68 12.64
C ASP A 417 22.35 16.87 11.99
N ARG A 418 22.20 17.85 11.08
CA ARG A 418 20.93 18.07 10.37
C ARG A 418 20.70 17.04 9.27
N PRO A 419 19.45 16.56 9.07
CA PRO A 419 19.15 15.65 7.98
C PRO A 419 19.30 16.37 6.62
N GLY A 420 19.98 15.74 5.66
CA GLY A 420 20.29 16.40 4.37
C GLY A 420 19.12 16.57 3.39
N LEU A 421 17.99 15.89 3.63
CA LEU A 421 16.74 15.95 2.85
C LEU A 421 16.90 16.11 1.32
N PRO A 422 17.82 15.36 0.65
CA PRO A 422 18.29 15.73 -0.69
C PRO A 422 17.19 15.65 -1.74
N HIS A 423 16.27 14.69 -1.62
CA HIS A 423 15.27 14.43 -2.66
C HIS A 423 14.09 15.41 -2.64
N LEU A 424 13.90 16.19 -1.57
CA LEU A 424 12.74 17.09 -1.45
C LEU A 424 12.75 18.14 -2.55
N LYS A 425 13.93 18.76 -2.77
CA LYS A 425 14.14 19.78 -3.80
C LYS A 425 13.85 19.21 -5.18
N ARG A 426 14.29 17.97 -5.43
CA ARG A 426 14.03 17.28 -6.70
C ARG A 426 12.53 17.08 -6.92
N SER A 427 11.81 16.52 -5.95
CA SER A 427 10.37 16.24 -6.10
C SER A 427 9.56 17.53 -6.32
N ALA A 428 9.89 18.61 -5.61
CA ALA A 428 9.29 19.93 -5.81
C ALA A 428 9.56 20.48 -7.24
N LEU A 429 10.79 20.34 -7.74
CA LEU A 429 11.14 20.73 -9.12
C LEU A 429 10.42 19.90 -10.17
N GLN A 430 10.27 18.59 -9.97
CA GLN A 430 9.55 17.71 -10.89
C GLN A 430 8.08 18.11 -10.99
N LEU A 431 7.43 18.40 -9.85
CA LEU A 431 6.07 18.91 -9.84
C LEU A 431 5.98 20.29 -10.54
N LEU A 432 6.80 21.27 -10.15
CA LEU A 432 6.81 22.60 -10.76
C LEU A 432 7.05 22.55 -12.28
N GLY A 433 8.00 21.72 -12.73
CA GLY A 433 8.29 21.50 -14.14
C GLY A 433 7.09 20.91 -14.89
N THR A 434 6.36 19.98 -14.27
CA THR A 434 5.14 19.40 -14.82
C THR A 434 4.05 20.45 -14.93
N LEU A 435 3.76 21.17 -13.84
CA LEU A 435 2.67 22.16 -13.81
C LEU A 435 2.91 23.35 -14.74
N SER A 436 4.17 23.68 -15.02
CA SER A 436 4.56 24.76 -15.95
C SER A 436 4.61 24.31 -17.41
N PHE A 437 4.36 23.03 -17.70
CA PHE A 437 4.32 22.51 -19.06
C PHE A 437 2.91 22.72 -19.67
N PRO A 438 2.77 23.10 -20.94
CA PRO A 438 1.46 23.21 -21.58
C PRO A 438 0.89 21.84 -21.95
N ALA A 439 -0.32 21.52 -21.49
CA ALA A 439 -1.03 20.32 -21.93
C ALA A 439 -1.44 20.38 -23.42
N GLY A 440 -1.66 21.58 -23.95
CA GLY A 440 -2.00 21.80 -25.36
C GLY A 440 -2.08 23.29 -25.70
N PRO A 441 -2.44 23.65 -26.94
CA PRO A 441 -2.50 25.05 -27.38
C PRO A 441 -3.43 25.92 -26.52
N HIS A 442 -4.55 25.37 -26.06
CA HIS A 442 -5.54 26.06 -25.25
C HIS A 442 -5.12 26.27 -23.79
N ASP A 443 -4.09 25.56 -23.32
CA ASP A 443 -3.60 25.60 -21.93
C ASP A 443 -2.57 26.71 -21.68
N ARG A 444 -2.16 27.43 -22.73
CA ARG A 444 -1.08 28.43 -22.67
C ARG A 444 -1.35 29.59 -21.71
N ALA A 445 -2.62 30.00 -21.58
CA ALA A 445 -3.01 31.05 -20.63
C ALA A 445 -2.81 30.59 -19.17
N ALA A 446 -3.32 29.40 -18.82
CA ALA A 446 -3.15 28.84 -17.48
C ALA A 446 -1.67 28.59 -17.14
N VAL A 447 -0.86 28.15 -18.10
CA VAL A 447 0.59 28.04 -17.91
C VAL A 447 1.23 29.41 -17.70
N ARG A 448 0.80 30.45 -18.42
CA ARG A 448 1.29 31.81 -18.18
C ARG A 448 1.02 32.24 -16.74
N ASP A 449 -0.17 31.98 -16.22
CA ASP A 449 -0.53 32.31 -14.84
C ASP A 449 0.40 31.60 -13.83
N VAL A 450 0.70 30.32 -14.06
CA VAL A 450 1.69 29.57 -13.25
C VAL A 450 3.07 30.22 -13.31
N GLN A 451 3.56 30.54 -14.50
CA GLN A 451 4.88 31.14 -14.69
C GLN A 451 5.00 32.51 -14.02
N ASP A 452 3.96 33.34 -14.16
CA ASP A 452 3.92 34.69 -13.59
C ASP A 452 3.84 34.62 -12.07
N HIS A 453 3.02 33.74 -11.51
CA HIS A 453 2.94 33.52 -10.07
C HIS A 453 4.26 32.99 -9.48
N VAL A 454 4.92 32.03 -10.15
CA VAL A 454 6.24 31.54 -9.74
C VAL A 454 7.29 32.67 -9.78
N ARG A 455 7.25 33.53 -10.80
CA ARG A 455 8.13 34.71 -10.88
C ARG A 455 7.89 35.67 -9.71
N GLU A 456 6.63 36.02 -9.46
CA GLU A 456 6.23 37.02 -8.45
C GLU A 456 6.57 36.56 -7.03
N LEU A 457 6.50 35.25 -6.78
CA LEU A 457 6.97 34.64 -5.53
C LEU A 457 8.49 34.54 -5.40
N GLY A 458 9.27 35.00 -6.39
CA GLY A 458 10.73 34.87 -6.42
C GLY A 458 11.22 33.46 -6.77
N GLY A 459 10.32 32.53 -7.10
CA GLY A 459 10.61 31.13 -7.36
C GLY A 459 11.55 30.90 -8.54
N LEU A 460 11.60 31.80 -9.54
CA LEU A 460 12.56 31.71 -10.64
C LEU A 460 14.02 31.75 -10.16
N ILE A 461 14.32 32.62 -9.20
CA ILE A 461 15.67 32.73 -8.60
C ILE A 461 15.95 31.47 -7.78
N ASP A 462 14.93 30.96 -7.08
CA ASP A 462 15.07 29.76 -6.29
C ASP A 462 15.39 28.53 -7.14
N VAL A 463 14.68 28.34 -8.25
CA VAL A 463 14.99 27.27 -9.21
C VAL A 463 16.36 27.50 -9.87
N LEU A 464 16.70 28.72 -10.27
CA LEU A 464 18.00 29.03 -10.89
C LEU A 464 19.18 28.68 -10.00
N SER A 465 19.07 28.94 -8.69
CA SER A 465 20.11 28.61 -7.73
C SER A 465 20.43 27.10 -7.65
N LEU A 466 19.48 26.25 -8.06
CA LEU A 466 19.62 24.79 -8.05
C LEU A 466 20.23 24.23 -9.35
N THR A 467 20.69 25.10 -10.25
CA THR A 467 21.45 24.71 -11.45
C THR A 467 22.96 24.54 -11.18
N ALA A 468 23.42 24.89 -9.97
CA ALA A 468 24.76 24.59 -9.51
C ALA A 468 24.94 23.08 -9.28
N LEU A 469 26.19 22.61 -9.36
CA LEU A 469 26.51 21.22 -9.00
C LEU A 469 26.35 21.02 -7.49
N ASP A 470 25.67 19.95 -7.11
CA ASP A 470 25.47 19.52 -5.72
C ASP A 470 25.87 18.05 -5.57
N GLU A 471 26.92 17.78 -4.80
CA GLU A 471 27.38 16.40 -4.53
C GLU A 471 26.31 15.54 -3.83
N LEU A 472 25.40 16.19 -3.07
CA LEU A 472 24.40 15.52 -2.26
C LEU A 472 23.12 15.18 -3.05
N ASN A 473 22.95 15.81 -4.22
CA ASN A 473 21.85 15.52 -5.11
C ASN A 473 22.34 15.46 -6.57
N PRO A 474 22.96 14.33 -6.96
CA PRO A 474 23.29 14.07 -8.35
C PRO A 474 22.00 14.19 -9.16
N TYR A 475 22.02 14.99 -10.23
CA TYR A 475 20.89 15.31 -11.11
C TYR A 475 19.95 16.45 -10.71
N ILE A 476 20.18 17.16 -9.59
CA ILE A 476 19.33 18.32 -9.24
C ILE A 476 19.34 19.40 -10.33
N ARG A 477 20.50 19.60 -10.98
CA ARG A 477 20.69 20.58 -12.05
C ARG A 477 19.78 20.29 -13.24
N GLU A 478 19.67 19.04 -13.65
CA GLU A 478 18.87 18.60 -14.78
C GLU A 478 17.38 18.86 -14.53
N HIS A 479 16.91 18.56 -13.32
CA HIS A 479 15.55 18.88 -12.90
C HIS A 479 15.30 20.39 -12.87
N ALA A 480 16.26 21.18 -12.35
CA ALA A 480 16.15 22.63 -12.30
C ALA A 480 16.13 23.25 -13.70
N VAL A 481 17.01 22.80 -14.61
CA VAL A 481 17.04 23.25 -16.01
C VAL A 481 15.74 22.91 -16.73
N PHE A 482 15.19 21.71 -16.52
CA PHE A 482 13.91 21.33 -17.10
C PHE A 482 12.77 22.24 -16.60
N ALA A 483 12.69 22.47 -15.29
CA ALA A 483 11.69 23.37 -14.71
C ALA A 483 11.86 24.81 -15.24
N LEU A 484 13.09 25.34 -15.30
CA LEU A 484 13.38 26.68 -15.84
C LEU A 484 12.98 26.81 -17.30
N ARG A 485 13.27 25.81 -18.12
CA ARG A 485 12.85 25.81 -19.53
C ARG A 485 11.35 26.07 -19.63
N ASN A 486 10.55 25.32 -18.88
CA ASN A 486 9.10 25.42 -18.91
C ASN A 486 8.62 26.76 -18.31
N LEU A 487 9.26 27.23 -17.23
CA LEU A 487 8.94 28.50 -16.59
C LEU A 487 9.24 29.73 -17.46
N LEU A 488 10.24 29.64 -18.32
CA LEU A 488 10.67 30.72 -19.21
C LEU A 488 10.04 30.63 -20.61
N GLU A 489 9.44 29.50 -20.97
CA GLU A 489 8.94 29.26 -22.32
C GLU A 489 7.90 30.31 -22.70
N GLN A 490 8.22 31.08 -23.74
CA GLN A 490 7.41 32.17 -24.28
C GLN A 490 7.03 33.26 -23.24
N ASN A 491 7.69 33.34 -22.07
CA ASN A 491 7.41 34.36 -21.06
C ASN A 491 8.47 35.47 -21.07
N ALA A 492 8.18 36.57 -21.77
CA ALA A 492 9.14 37.67 -21.92
C ALA A 492 9.53 38.34 -20.60
N ALA A 493 8.59 38.48 -19.66
CA ALA A 493 8.85 39.12 -18.36
C ALA A 493 9.73 38.23 -17.46
N SER A 494 9.47 36.91 -17.43
CA SER A 494 10.34 35.96 -16.73
C SER A 494 11.74 35.87 -17.37
N GLN A 495 11.83 35.92 -18.71
CA GLN A 495 13.11 35.99 -19.42
C GLN A 495 13.88 37.28 -19.14
N ALA A 496 13.18 38.43 -19.05
CA ALA A 496 13.79 39.71 -18.73
C ALA A 496 14.41 39.70 -17.33
N LEU A 497 13.67 39.19 -16.33
CA LEU A 497 14.19 39.04 -14.96
C LEU A 497 15.49 38.23 -14.93
N VAL A 498 15.54 37.10 -15.64
CA VAL A 498 16.77 36.28 -15.70
C VAL A 498 17.92 37.00 -16.42
N ARG A 499 17.64 37.83 -17.43
CA ARG A 499 18.68 38.63 -18.13
C ARG A 499 19.27 39.74 -17.26
N GLU A 500 18.50 40.26 -16.31
CA GLU A 500 18.96 41.30 -15.37
C GLU A 500 19.96 40.75 -14.34
N LEU A 501 19.99 39.42 -14.14
CA LEU A 501 20.95 38.76 -13.28
C LEU A 501 22.34 38.78 -13.94
N GLN A 502 23.16 39.75 -13.58
CA GLN A 502 24.55 39.79 -14.04
C GLN A 502 25.40 38.73 -13.33
N PRO A 503 26.33 38.07 -14.03
CA PRO A 503 27.36 37.27 -13.37
C PRO A 503 28.15 38.17 -12.41
N ILE A 504 28.36 37.72 -11.17
CA ILE A 504 29.29 38.39 -10.27
C ILE A 504 30.66 38.43 -10.98
N PRO A 505 31.28 39.60 -11.19
CA PRO A 505 32.56 39.68 -11.85
C PRO A 505 33.57 38.80 -11.11
N SER A 506 34.19 37.86 -11.82
CA SER A 506 35.26 37.00 -11.30
C SER A 506 36.52 37.83 -11.05
N GLY A 507 36.53 38.61 -9.96
CA GLY A 507 37.64 39.51 -9.62
C GLY A 507 37.42 40.48 -8.45
N GLY A 508 36.53 40.18 -7.49
CA GLY A 508 36.42 40.93 -6.24
C GLY A 508 37.09 40.17 -5.09
N THR A 509 38.24 40.67 -4.66
CA THR A 509 39.10 40.18 -3.55
C THR A 509 38.39 39.97 -2.23
#